data_AF-A0A9J6GL70-F1
#
_entry.id   AF-A0A9J6GL70-F1
#
_cell.length_a   1.000
_cell.length_b   1.000
_cell.length_c   1.000
_cell.angle_alpha   90.00
_cell.angle_beta   90.00
_cell.angle_gamma   90.00
#
_symmetry.space_group_name_H-M   'P 1'
#
loop_
_entity.id
_entity.type
_entity.pdbx_description
1 polymer ?
#
loop_
_entity_poly.entity_id
_entity_poly.type
_entity_poly.pdbx_seq_one_letter_code
_entity_poly.pdbx_strand_id
1 'polypeptide(L)'
;MKNFKTILVCPKNKMFSFLQLNCTVLVVDWERGAAGTWTDAAVNTPMAGVLISQFLQKVVTQTQCKIHPKNITLVGFSMGGQVMGFVGRHFKNATNISLGRIAGT
;
A
#
# COMPACT_ATOMS: atom_id res chain seq x y z
N MET A 1 11.41 -8.73 -21.08
CA MET A 1 10.89 -8.74 -19.69
C MET A 1 10.11 -7.45 -19.45
N LYS A 2 8.78 -7.52 -19.28
CA LYS A 2 7.94 -6.32 -19.05
C LYS A 2 7.95 -6.00 -17.55
N ASN A 3 8.53 -4.85 -17.19
CA ASN A 3 8.60 -4.37 -15.81
C ASN A 3 7.22 -3.85 -15.37
N PHE A 4 6.46 -4.68 -14.66
CA PHE A 4 5.21 -4.25 -14.02
C PHE A 4 5.55 -3.44 -12.76
N LYS A 5 5.27 -2.14 -12.79
CA LYS A 5 5.31 -1.27 -11.61
C LYS A 5 3.96 -1.37 -10.92
N THR A 6 3.90 -1.72 -9.64
CA THR A 6 2.62 -1.80 -8.91
C THR A 6 2.50 -0.58 -8.00
N ILE A 7 1.47 0.23 -8.22
CA ILE A 7 1.17 1.44 -7.46
C ILE A 7 -0.05 1.14 -6.59
N LEU A 8 0.10 1.16 -5.28
CA LEU A 8 -1.03 1.03 -4.37
C LEU A 8 -1.52 2.44 -4.01
N VAL A 9 -2.73 2.79 -4.46
CA VAL A 9 -3.35 4.09 -4.26
C VAL A 9 -4.54 3.92 -3.32
N CYS A 10 -4.51 4.49 -2.13
CA CYS A 10 -5.70 4.57 -1.27
C CYS A 10 -6.34 5.96 -1.47
N PRO A 11 -7.49 6.09 -2.18
CA PRO A 11 -8.11 7.38 -2.44
C PRO A 11 -9.15 7.67 -1.36
N LYS A 12 -9.24 8.94 -0.93
CA LYS A 12 -10.40 9.46 -0.18
C LYS A 12 -11.35 10.32 -1.00
N ASN A 13 -10.98 10.74 -2.22
CA ASN A 13 -11.90 11.39 -3.17
C ASN A 13 -11.26 11.46 -4.58
N LYS A 14 -12.10 11.41 -5.63
CA LYS A 14 -11.72 11.40 -7.05
C LYS A 14 -10.91 12.65 -7.45
N MET A 15 -9.79 12.47 -8.14
CA MET A 15 -9.44 13.25 -9.35
C MET A 15 -8.36 12.52 -10.15
N PHE A 16 -8.73 12.08 -11.36
CA PHE A 16 -7.91 11.31 -12.28
C PHE A 16 -7.05 12.25 -13.15
N SER A 17 -5.78 11.90 -13.39
CA SER A 17 -5.06 12.37 -14.57
C SER A 17 -4.27 11.22 -15.20
N PHE A 18 -4.45 11.09 -16.52
CA PHE A 18 -3.89 10.03 -17.37
C PHE A 18 -2.36 10.12 -17.40
N LEU A 19 -1.67 9.07 -16.94
CA LEU A 19 -0.26 8.84 -17.24
C LEU A 19 -0.11 7.39 -17.70
N GLN A 20 0.23 7.26 -18.98
CA GLN A 20 0.40 6.00 -19.68
C GLN A 20 1.67 5.30 -19.18
N LEU A 21 1.55 4.63 -18.04
CA LEU A 21 2.57 3.77 -17.48
C LEU A 21 2.07 2.32 -17.54
N ASN A 22 2.94 1.38 -17.91
CA ASN A 22 2.71 -0.06 -17.71
C ASN A 22 2.75 -0.37 -16.20
N CYS A 23 1.75 0.13 -15.47
CA CYS A 23 1.64 -0.02 -14.02
C CYS A 23 0.32 -0.68 -13.65
N THR A 24 0.37 -1.58 -12.68
CA THR A 24 -0.82 -2.11 -12.01
C THR A 24 -1.18 -1.15 -10.89
N VAL A 25 -2.35 -0.53 -10.93
CA VAL A 25 -2.84 0.30 -9.84
C VAL A 25 -3.75 -0.54 -8.95
N LEU A 26 -3.41 -0.65 -7.67
CA LEU A 26 -4.24 -1.34 -6.68
C LEU A 26 -4.83 -0.33 -5.72
N VAL A 27 -6.16 -0.32 -5.63
CA VAL A 27 -6.89 0.60 -4.78
C VAL A 27 -7.30 -0.10 -3.50
N VAL A 28 -6.85 0.38 -2.34
CA VAL A 28 -7.26 -0.18 -1.05
C VAL A 28 -8.33 0.71 -0.44
N ASP A 29 -9.53 0.16 -0.36
CA ASP A 29 -10.61 0.73 0.42
C ASP A 29 -10.58 0.14 1.82
N TRP A 30 -10.55 1.01 2.82
CA TRP A 30 -10.63 0.67 4.25
C TRP A 30 -11.61 1.60 4.97
N GLU A 31 -12.58 2.17 4.27
CA GLU A 31 -13.58 3.13 4.79
C GLU A 31 -14.18 2.65 6.11
N ARG A 32 -14.52 1.37 6.24
CA ARG A 32 -15.10 0.80 7.46
C ARG A 32 -14.15 0.87 8.67
N GLY A 33 -12.85 0.73 8.46
CA GLY A 33 -11.84 0.89 9.51
C GLY A 33 -11.49 2.36 9.79
N ALA A 34 -11.75 3.24 8.83
CA ALA A 34 -11.59 4.68 8.98
C ALA A 34 -12.88 5.39 9.48
N ALA A 35 -13.99 4.65 9.62
CA ALA A 35 -15.27 5.17 10.07
C ALA A 35 -15.23 5.47 11.57
N GLY A 36 -16.03 6.46 12.00
CA GLY A 36 -16.10 6.91 13.39
C GLY A 36 -15.31 8.19 13.62
N THR A 37 -14.76 8.32 14.83
CA THR A 37 -13.97 9.49 15.21
C THR A 37 -12.55 9.42 14.66
N TRP A 38 -11.84 10.55 14.66
CA TRP A 38 -10.44 10.59 14.25
C TRP A 38 -9.56 9.63 15.07
N THR A 39 -9.86 9.48 16.36
CA THR A 39 -9.18 8.54 17.26
C THR A 39 -9.45 7.10 16.91
N ASP A 40 -10.68 6.74 16.54
CA ASP A 40 -11.03 5.38 16.10
C ASP A 40 -10.25 5.03 14.83
N ALA A 41 -10.26 5.94 13.86
CA ALA A 41 -9.51 5.77 12.61
C ALA A 41 -8.00 5.63 12.86
N ALA A 42 -7.44 6.41 13.79
CA ALA A 42 -6.02 6.35 14.16
C ALA A 42 -5.66 4.98 14.78
N VAL A 43 -6.49 4.48 15.71
CA VAL A 43 -6.30 3.18 16.37
C VAL A 43 -6.40 2.02 15.38
N ASN A 44 -7.19 2.16 14.31
CA ASN A 44 -7.37 1.14 13.29
C ASN A 44 -6.27 1.12 12.21
N THR A 45 -5.48 2.19 12.08
CA THR A 45 -4.39 2.28 11.07
C THR A 45 -3.38 1.13 11.10
N PRO A 46 -2.96 0.57 12.27
CA PRO A 46 -1.99 -0.52 12.30
C PRO A 46 -2.58 -1.79 11.69
N MET A 47 -3.84 -2.11 11.99
CA MET A 47 -4.53 -3.30 11.47
C MET A 47 -4.68 -3.23 9.95
N ALA A 48 -5.10 -2.07 9.42
CA ALA A 48 -5.15 -1.85 7.97
C ALA A 48 -3.76 -2.05 7.33
N GLY A 49 -2.69 -1.55 7.96
CA GLY A 49 -1.33 -1.73 7.48
C GLY A 49 -0.86 -3.19 7.46
N VAL A 50 -1.20 -3.96 8.51
CA VAL A 50 -0.88 -5.40 8.59
C VAL A 50 -1.56 -6.17 7.46
N LEU A 51 -2.86 -5.93 7.22
CA LEU A 51 -3.61 -6.63 6.18
C LEU A 51 -3.05 -6.36 4.78
N ILE A 52 -2.74 -5.10 4.47
CA ILE A 52 -2.12 -4.72 3.20
C ILE A 52 -0.74 -5.36 3.07
N SER A 53 0.05 -5.39 4.14
CA SER A 53 1.36 -6.04 4.16
C SER A 53 1.27 -7.55 3.87
N GLN A 54 0.34 -8.26 4.50
CA GLN A 54 0.11 -9.68 4.26
C GLN A 54 -0.33 -9.96 2.83
N PHE A 55 -1.18 -9.10 2.26
CA PHE A 55 -1.55 -9.18 0.85
C PHE A 55 -0.32 -9.03 -0.06
N LEU A 56 0.52 -8.02 0.17
CA LEU A 56 1.75 -7.82 -0.62
C LEU A 56 2.72 -9.00 -0.50
N GLN A 57 2.85 -9.58 0.70
CA GLN A 57 3.65 -10.79 0.90
C GLN A 57 3.15 -11.94 0.03
N LYS A 58 1.83 -12.22 0.04
CA LYS A 58 1.22 -13.25 -0.79
C LYS A 58 1.44 -12.99 -2.29
N VAL A 59 1.29 -11.75 -2.74
CA VAL A 59 1.52 -11.37 -4.15
C VAL A 59 2.97 -11.63 -4.57
N VAL A 60 3.95 -11.23 -3.74
CA VAL A 60 5.37 -11.45 -4.04
C VAL A 60 5.69 -12.95 -4.08
N THR A 61 5.15 -13.75 -3.14
CA THR A 61 5.35 -15.20 -3.10
C THR A 61 4.69 -15.91 -4.28
N GLN A 62 3.43 -15.60 -4.58
CA GLN A 62 2.65 -16.29 -5.63
C GLN A 62 3.11 -15.96 -7.04
N THR A 63 3.68 -14.77 -7.25
CA THR A 63 4.20 -14.36 -8.57
C THR A 63 5.60 -14.89 -8.86
N GLN A 64 6.16 -15.77 -8.02
CA GLN A 64 7.53 -16.31 -8.16
C GLN A 64 8.57 -15.18 -8.33
N CYS A 65 8.45 -14.11 -7.53
CA CYS A 65 9.34 -12.93 -7.61
C CYS A 65 9.29 -12.14 -8.92
N LYS A 66 8.31 -12.36 -9.81
CA LYS A 66 8.11 -11.48 -11.00
C LYS A 66 7.84 -10.02 -10.60
N ILE A 67 7.24 -9.80 -9.42
CA ILE A 67 7.05 -8.48 -8.83
C ILE A 67 8.11 -8.30 -7.73
N HIS A 68 9.15 -7.52 -8.04
CA HIS A 68 10.15 -7.16 -7.04
C HIS A 68 9.58 -6.14 -6.04
N PRO A 69 9.81 -6.31 -4.72
CA PRO A 69 9.36 -5.35 -3.70
C PRO A 69 9.82 -3.91 -3.93
N LYS A 70 10.98 -3.73 -4.59
CA LYS A 70 11.52 -2.42 -4.98
C LYS A 70 10.69 -1.71 -6.07
N ASN A 71 9.87 -2.43 -6.82
CA ASN A 71 8.98 -1.86 -7.85
C ASN A 71 7.60 -1.47 -7.29
N ILE A 72 7.37 -1.71 -5.99
CA ILE A 72 6.13 -1.36 -5.32
C ILE A 72 6.26 0.06 -4.77
N THR A 73 5.31 0.91 -5.18
CA THR A 73 5.17 2.27 -4.65
C THR A 73 3.86 2.36 -3.87
N LEU A 74 3.98 2.77 -2.61
CA LEU A 74 2.86 3.01 -1.71
C LEU A 74 2.55 4.50 -1.66
N VAL A 75 1.28 4.87 -1.83
CA VAL A 75 0.81 6.25 -1.74
C VAL A 75 -0.34 6.32 -0.74
N GLY A 76 -0.19 7.13 0.30
CA GLY A 76 -1.19 7.33 1.35
C GLY A 76 -1.44 8.80 1.63
N PHE A 77 -2.71 9.21 1.64
CA PHE A 77 -3.14 10.57 1.98
C PHE A 77 -3.70 10.65 3.40
N SER A 78 -3.35 11.68 4.16
CA SER A 78 -3.83 11.92 5.53
C SER A 78 -3.53 10.69 6.42
N MET A 79 -4.56 10.10 7.04
CA MET A 79 -4.44 8.87 7.85
C MET A 79 -3.85 7.69 7.05
N GLY A 80 -4.02 7.68 5.73
CA GLY A 80 -3.41 6.67 4.84
C GLY A 80 -1.88 6.71 4.84
N GLY A 81 -1.25 7.86 5.12
CA GLY A 81 0.21 7.96 5.24
C GLY A 81 0.74 7.13 6.42
N GLN A 82 0.05 7.18 7.56
CA GLN A 82 0.39 6.34 8.73
C GLN A 82 0.18 4.86 8.42
N VAL A 83 -0.93 4.50 7.76
CA VAL A 83 -1.18 3.13 7.29
C VAL A 83 -0.02 2.63 6.44
N MET A 84 0.44 3.40 5.45
CA MET A 84 1.57 2.99 4.60
C MET A 84 2.88 2.82 5.39
N GLY A 85 3.10 3.63 6.44
CA GLY A 85 4.22 3.45 7.37
C GLY A 85 4.16 2.10 8.09
N PHE A 86 2.97 1.71 8.59
CA PHE A 86 2.75 0.40 9.18
C PHE A 86 2.94 -0.73 8.17
N VAL A 87 2.46 -0.58 6.92
CA VAL A 87 2.69 -1.54 5.84
C VAL A 87 4.18 -1.80 5.66
N GLY A 88 4.97 -0.72 5.50
CA GLY A 88 6.41 -0.81 5.28
C GLY A 88 7.15 -1.47 6.44
N ARG A 89 6.82 -1.09 7.68
CA ARG A 89 7.41 -1.70 8.89
C ARG A 89 7.08 -3.17 9.02
N HIS A 90 5.80 -3.53 8.88
CA HIS A 90 5.35 -4.91 9.00
C HIS A 90 5.94 -5.80 7.88
N PHE A 91 5.96 -5.29 6.64
CA PHE A 91 6.52 -6.02 5.49
C PHE A 91 8.02 -6.27 5.66
N LYS A 92 8.78 -5.26 6.09
CA LYS A 92 10.21 -5.39 6.35
C LYS A 92 10.50 -6.38 7.46
N ASN A 93 9.72 -6.35 8.55
CA ASN A 93 9.89 -7.30 9.65
C ASN A 93 9.59 -8.74 9.24
N ALA A 94 8.58 -8.97 8.39
CA ALA A 94 8.18 -10.30 7.98
C ALA A 94 9.09 -10.92 6.90
N THR A 95 9.61 -10.09 5.98
CA THR A 95 10.33 -10.58 4.78
C THR A 95 11.82 -10.24 4.79
N ASN A 96 12.27 -9.40 5.71
CA ASN A 96 13.60 -8.78 5.74
C ASN A 96 13.94 -7.96 4.46
N ILE A 97 12.93 -7.59 3.67
CA ILE A 97 13.07 -6.82 2.43
C ILE A 97 12.34 -5.48 2.56
N SER A 98 12.93 -4.39 2.06
CA SER A 98 12.27 -3.09 1.98
C SER A 98 11.43 -2.93 0.71
N LEU A 99 10.29 -2.24 0.86
CA LEU A 99 9.50 -1.77 -0.28
C LEU A 99 10.21 -0.61 -0.99
N GLY A 100 9.88 -0.39 -2.26
CA GLY A 100 10.54 0.59 -3.12
C GLY A 100 10.42 2.04 -2.65
N ARG A 101 9.20 2.56 -2.60
CA ARG A 101 8.93 3.94 -2.18
C ARG A 101 7.62 4.03 -1.41
N ILE A 102 7.61 4.87 -0.38
CA ILE A 102 6.41 5.27 0.36
C ILE A 102 6.28 6.78 0.25
N ALA A 103 5.16 7.26 -0.28
CA ALA A 103 4.81 8.67 -0.35
C ALA A 103 3.61 8.92 0.56
N GLY A 104 3.80 9.76 1.59
CA GLY A 104 2.74 10.25 2.47
C GLY A 104 2.53 11.75 2.24
N THR A 105 1.28 12.18 2.14
CA THR A 105 0.86 13.58 1.98
C THR A 105 -0.26 13.94 2.95
#